data_AF-A0A2V8C2A6-F1
#
_entry.id   AF-A0A2V8C2A6-F1
#
_cell.length_a   1.000
_cell.length_b   1.000
_cell.length_c   1.000
_cell.angle_alpha   90.00
_cell.angle_beta   90.00
_cell.angle_gamma   90.00
#
_symmetry.space_group_name_H-M   'P 1'
#
loop_
_entity.id
_entity.type
_entity.pdbx_description
1 polymer ?
#
loop_
_entity_poly.entity_id
_entity_poly.type
_entity_poly.pdbx_seq_one_letter_code
_entity_poly.pdbx_strand_id
1 'polypeptide(L)' 'FLKYQDRILFGKDSYQPDEYPYYWRVFETNDEYFDYYRDYHAFWKLYGMGLPDPVLRKMYYQNALKIVPGISPAAFTN' A
#
# COMPACT_ATOMS: atom_id res chain seq x y z
N PHE A 1 1.11 6.85 -9.75
CA PHE A 1 0.14 6.92 -8.64
C PHE A 1 -0.80 8.13 -8.73
N LEU A 2 -0.31 9.38 -8.83
CA LEU A 2 -1.19 10.57 -8.70
C LEU A 2 -2.30 10.69 -9.75
N LYS A 3 -1.99 10.49 -11.04
CA LYS A 3 -2.94 10.68 -12.16
C LYS A 3 -4.15 9.73 -12.12
N TYR A 4 -3.96 8.51 -11.61
CA TYR A 4 -4.96 7.44 -11.64
C TYR A 4 -5.20 6.85 -10.25
N GLN A 5 -5.02 7.65 -9.21
CA GLN A 5 -5.10 7.23 -7.80
C GLN A 5 -6.42 6.53 -7.44
N ASP A 6 -7.53 6.83 -8.11
CA ASP A 6 -8.84 6.21 -7.87
C ASP A 6 -9.02 4.84 -8.56
N ARG A 7 -8.00 4.35 -9.28
CA ARG A 7 -8.03 3.07 -10.02
C ARG A 7 -7.05 2.03 -9.46
N ILE A 8 -6.46 2.28 -8.29
CA ILE A 8 -5.41 1.46 -7.70
C ILE A 8 -5.92 0.85 -6.39
N LEU A 9 -5.65 -0.44 -6.21
CA LEU A 9 -5.82 -1.14 -4.95
C LEU A 9 -4.48 -1.73 -4.55
N PHE A 10 -4.23 -1.78 -3.25
CA PHE A 10 -3.21 -2.63 -2.69
C PHE A 10 -3.86 -3.90 -2.13
N GLY A 11 -3.25 -5.05 -2.39
CA GLY A 11 -3.74 -6.33 -1.90
C GLY A 11 -2.64 -7.37 -1.96
N LYS A 12 -2.74 -8.36 -1.09
CA LYS A 12 -1.84 -9.50 -1.03
C LYS A 12 -2.67 -10.77 -1.11
N ASP A 13 -2.14 -11.78 -1.80
CA ASP A 13 -2.76 -13.10 -1.94
C ASP A 13 -2.66 -13.97 -0.66
N SER A 14 -2.33 -13.34 0.48
CA SER A 14 -2.29 -13.97 1.81
C SER A 14 -2.25 -12.93 2.91
N TYR A 15 -2.89 -13.22 4.04
CA TYR A 15 -2.91 -12.35 5.20
C TYR A 15 -1.76 -12.68 6.16
N GLN A 16 -0.73 -11.84 6.16
CA GLN A 16 0.42 -11.91 7.08
C GLN A 16 0.73 -10.48 7.59
N PRO A 17 0.16 -10.06 8.73
CA PRO A 17 0.23 -8.68 9.22
C PRO A 17 1.65 -8.14 9.38
N ASP A 18 2.58 -8.97 9.84
CA ASP A 18 3.97 -8.58 10.09
C ASP A 18 4.74 -8.18 8.82
N GLU A 19 4.21 -8.51 7.63
CA GLU A 19 4.84 -8.15 6.35
C GLU A 19 4.44 -6.76 5.85
N TYR A 20 3.32 -6.20 6.33
CA TYR A 20 2.79 -4.92 5.86
C TYR A 20 3.74 -3.72 6.04
N PRO A 21 4.50 -3.60 7.15
CA PRO A 21 5.47 -2.52 7.32
C PRO A 21 6.49 -2.38 6.18
N TYR A 22 6.88 -3.48 5.54
CA TYR A 22 7.81 -3.43 4.41
C TYR A 22 7.18 -2.79 3.17
N TYR A 23 5.88 -3.00 2.92
CA TYR A 23 5.16 -2.32 1.84
C TYR A 23 4.91 -0.86 2.18
N TRP A 24 4.56 -0.53 3.44
CA TRP A 24 4.41 0.85 3.89
C TRP A 24 5.70 1.65 3.72
N ARG A 25 6.86 1.05 4.01
CA ARG A 25 8.16 1.69 3.74
C ARG A 25 8.29 2.11 2.28
N VAL A 26 7.88 1.27 1.33
CA VAL A 26 7.89 1.59 -0.10
C VAL A 26 6.92 2.72 -0.43
N PHE A 27 5.73 2.76 0.17
CA PHE A 27 4.72 3.76 -0.20
C PHE A 27 4.92 5.12 0.47
N GLU A 28 5.35 5.13 1.73
CA GLU A 28 5.27 6.30 2.61
C GLU A 28 6.59 7.08 2.70
N THR A 29 7.72 6.40 2.52
CA THR A 29 9.04 7.02 2.73
C THR A 29 9.64 7.54 1.43
N ASN A 30 10.68 8.37 1.56
CA ASN A 30 11.59 8.72 0.47
C ASN A 30 12.91 7.93 0.58
N ASP A 31 12.91 6.79 1.29
CA ASP A 31 14.11 5.97 1.45
C ASP A 31 14.56 5.44 0.09
N GLU A 32 15.86 5.47 -0.17
CA GLU A 32 16.43 4.97 -1.42
C GLU A 32 17.28 3.73 -1.17
N TYR A 33 17.29 2.82 -2.15
CA TYR A 33 18.23 1.71 -2.23
C TYR A 33 18.22 0.75 -1.00
N PHE A 34 17.05 0.32 -0.56
CA PHE A 34 16.92 -0.58 0.60
C PHE A 34 16.57 -2.03 0.21
N ASP A 35 16.89 -2.97 1.11
CA ASP A 35 16.63 -4.40 0.92
C ASP A 35 15.14 -4.74 1.00
N TYR A 36 14.74 -5.72 0.19
CA TYR A 36 13.45 -6.37 0.36
C TYR A 36 13.49 -7.32 1.56
N TYR A 37 12.34 -7.57 2.18
CA TYR A 37 12.27 -8.42 3.38
C TYR A 37 12.45 -9.92 3.11
N ARG A 38 12.47 -10.34 1.84
CA ARG A 38 12.70 -11.73 1.42
C ARG A 38 13.84 -11.82 0.43
N ASP A 39 14.76 -12.74 0.68
CA ASP A 39 15.97 -12.89 -0.12
C ASP A 39 15.76 -13.60 -1.48
N TYR A 40 14.54 -14.09 -1.77
CA TYR A 40 14.26 -14.94 -2.93
C TYR A 40 13.22 -14.41 -3.92
N HIS A 41 12.55 -13.28 -3.62
CA HIS A 41 11.48 -12.74 -4.47
C HIS A 41 11.81 -11.38 -5.11
N ALA A 42 12.76 -10.63 -4.57
CA ALA A 42 13.21 -9.39 -5.17
C ALA A 42 14.71 -9.24 -4.92
N PHE A 43 15.52 -9.53 -5.94
CA PHE A 43 16.96 -9.29 -5.93
C PHE A 43 17.32 -7.82 -6.18
N TRP A 44 16.31 -6.99 -6.44
CA TRP A 44 16.46 -5.56 -6.68
C TRP A 44 16.28 -4.80 -5.37
N LYS A 45 17.08 -3.73 -5.21
CA LYS A 45 16.82 -2.74 -4.17
C LYS A 45 15.52 -2.00 -4.45
N LEU A 46 14.81 -1.69 -3.38
CA LEU A 46 13.57 -0.94 -3.41
C LEU A 46 13.81 0.53 -3.15
N TYR A 47 12.83 1.34 -3.56
CA TYR A 47 12.82 2.79 -3.43
C TYR A 47 11.46 3.22 -2.91
N GLY A 48 11.48 4.13 -1.96
CA GLY A 48 10.32 4.80 -1.40
C GLY A 48 9.69 5.72 -2.44
N MET A 49 8.36 5.80 -2.43
CA MET A 49 7.58 6.60 -3.37
C MET A 49 7.14 7.95 -2.79
N GLY A 50 7.23 8.14 -1.47
CA GLY A 50 6.83 9.36 -0.78
C GLY A 50 5.40 9.80 -1.13
N LEU A 51 4.44 8.85 -1.17
CA LEU A 51 3.09 9.15 -1.62
C LEU A 51 2.38 10.11 -0.66
N PRO A 52 1.65 11.13 -1.16
CA PRO A 52 0.87 12.02 -0.32
C PRO A 52 -0.22 11.27 0.48
N ASP A 53 -0.50 11.73 1.70
CA ASP A 53 -1.54 11.14 2.58
C ASP A 53 -2.90 10.91 1.89
N PRO A 54 -3.45 11.85 1.08
CA PRO A 54 -4.70 11.60 0.36
C PRO A 54 -4.65 10.42 -0.62
N VAL A 55 -3.48 10.11 -1.18
CA VAL A 55 -3.29 8.99 -2.10
C VAL A 55 -3.13 7.69 -1.31
N LEU A 56 -2.43 7.72 -0.19
CA LEU A 56 -2.28 6.58 0.72
C LEU A 56 -3.64 6.11 1.24
N ARG A 57 -4.51 7.02 1.70
CA ARG A 57 -5.88 6.68 2.13
C ARG A 57 -6.69 5.98 1.04
N LYS A 58 -6.58 6.46 -0.21
CA LYS A 58 -7.25 5.82 -1.35
C LYS A 58 -6.78 4.40 -1.59
N MET A 59 -5.47 4.20 -1.57
CA MET A 59 -4.84 2.90 -1.77
C MET A 59 -5.13 1.92 -0.62
N TYR A 60 -5.14 2.40 0.62
CA TYR A 60 -5.32 1.59 1.82
C TYR A 60 -6.77 1.16 2.06
N TYR A 61 -7.75 2.01 1.78
CA TYR A 61 -9.15 1.62 2.05
C TYR A 61 -10.20 2.29 1.17
N GLN A 62 -10.07 3.57 0.80
CA GLN A 62 -11.20 4.28 0.18
C GLN A 62 -11.58 3.73 -1.20
N ASN A 63 -10.62 3.24 -1.99
CA ASN A 63 -10.93 2.61 -3.27
C ASN A 63 -11.59 1.24 -3.07
N ALA A 64 -11.15 0.46 -2.08
CA ALA A 64 -11.73 -0.84 -1.77
C ALA A 64 -13.20 -0.70 -1.33
N LEU A 65 -13.51 0.28 -0.47
CA LEU A 65 -14.87 0.57 -0.02
C LEU A 65 -15.85 0.87 -1.16
N LYS A 66 -15.38 1.39 -2.31
CA LYS A 66 -16.23 1.71 -3.46
C LYS A 66 -16.63 0.47 -4.28
N ILE A 67 -15.82 -0.58 -4.25
CA ILE A 67 -15.95 -1.71 -5.19
C ILE A 67 -16.21 -3.05 -4.53
N VAL A 68 -15.79 -3.24 -3.27
CA VAL A 68 -15.97 -4.51 -2.56
C VAL A 68 -17.30 -4.45 -1.80
N PRO A 69 -18.30 -5.26 -2.20
CA PRO A 69 -19.59 -5.25 -1.53
C PRO A 69 -19.46 -5.78 -0.10
N GLY A 70 -20.29 -5.25 0.81
CA GLY A 70 -20.39 -5.75 2.19
C GLY A 70 -19.38 -5.19 3.19
N ILE A 71 -18.45 -4.32 2.79
CA ILE A 71 -17.57 -3.62 3.73
C ILE A 71 -18.25 -2.36 4.25
N SER A 72 -18.38 -2.23 5.57
CA SER A 72 -18.95 -1.04 6.21
C SER A 72 -17.92 0.10 6.29
N PRO A 73 -18.21 1.29 5.75
CA PRO A 73 -17.34 2.46 5.90
C PRO A 73 -17.17 2.92 7.36
N ALA A 74 -18.09 2.55 8.26
CA ALA A 74 -18.06 2.97 9.67
C ALA A 74 -16.82 2.48 10.42
N ALA A 75 -16.14 1.44 9.93
CA ALA A 75 -14.89 0.94 10.51
C ALA A 75 -13.64 1.76 10.09
N PHE A 76 -13.79 2.80 9.27
CA PHE A 76 -12.68 3.52 8.62
C PHE A 76 -12.78 5.05 8.77
N THR A 77 -13.06 5.54 9.98
CA THR A 77 -13.40 6.96 10.26
C THR A 77 -12.23 7.93 10.44
N ASN A 78 -11.01 7.54 10.06
CA ASN A 78 -9.83 8.42 10.13
C ASN A 78 -9.76 9.41 8.98
#